data_AF-A0A1G9R5R8-F1
#
_entry.id   AF-A0A1G9R5R8-F1
#
_cell.length_a   1.000
_cell.length_b   1.000
_cell.length_c   1.000
_cell.angle_alpha   90.00
_cell.angle_beta   90.00
_cell.angle_gamma   90.00
#
_symmetry.space_group_name_H-M   'P 1'
#
loop_
_entity.id
_entity.type
_entity.pdbx_description
1 polymer ?
#
loop_
_entity_poly.entity_id
_entity_poly.type
_entity_poly.pdbx_seq_one_letter_code
_entity_poly.pdbx_strand_id
1 'polypeptide(L)'
;MTQPPYDPSGQFATAPLPPAPATKPFHKRPAVWAVAGALVVGVGIGNAGGETGEASASATSSSSSSAPSSVAVAPTPAPVTVTVTETPAPVPTPATATATATATTPVVDFAMPDLVGLDLQTAQNVIQGNGVFLSRSHDLLGMRNQVLDSNWVVCTQNIPVGQQVTGAAEGLIDLGVVKREEPCP
;
A
#
# COMPACT_ATOMS: atom_id res chain seq x y z
N MET A 1 16.60 13.79 45.88
CA MET A 1 15.91 12.92 44.89
C MET A 1 15.76 11.56 45.56
N THR A 2 14.57 11.26 46.08
CA THR A 2 14.31 10.02 46.84
C THR A 2 13.69 9.02 45.89
N GLN A 3 14.42 7.95 45.55
CA GLN A 3 13.84 6.80 44.85
C GLN A 3 12.83 6.09 45.76
N PRO A 4 11.65 5.70 45.26
CA PRO A 4 10.76 4.81 46.01
C PRO A 4 11.37 3.40 46.10
N PRO A 5 11.06 2.63 47.15
CA PRO A 5 11.62 1.30 47.38
C PRO A 5 11.11 0.29 46.34
N TYR A 6 12.00 -0.58 45.92
CA TYR A 6 11.75 -1.72 45.03
C TYR A 6 10.91 -2.79 45.77
N ASP A 7 9.72 -3.09 45.24
CA ASP A 7 8.86 -4.19 45.67
C ASP A 7 9.07 -5.42 44.75
N PRO A 8 9.59 -6.55 45.27
CA PRO A 8 9.87 -7.74 44.47
C PRO A 8 8.63 -8.61 44.18
N SER A 9 7.42 -8.20 44.55
CA SER A 9 6.20 -8.96 44.28
C SER A 9 5.49 -8.47 43.01
N GLY A 10 5.92 -8.99 41.86
CA GLY A 10 5.36 -8.73 40.53
C GLY A 10 3.92 -9.23 40.35
N GLN A 11 2.96 -8.58 40.98
CA GLN A 11 1.53 -8.86 40.85
C GLN A 11 0.82 -7.58 40.38
N PHE A 12 0.89 -7.30 39.08
CA PHE A 12 -0.06 -6.35 38.49
C PHE A 12 -1.45 -6.95 38.63
N ALA A 13 -2.29 -6.35 39.47
CA ALA A 13 -3.68 -6.72 39.61
C ALA A 13 -4.38 -6.55 38.25
N THR A 14 -4.67 -7.67 37.59
CA THR A 14 -5.44 -7.70 36.34
C THR A 14 -6.87 -7.26 36.66
N ALA A 15 -7.18 -5.99 36.42
CA ALA A 15 -8.56 -5.53 36.41
C ALA A 15 -9.34 -6.33 35.33
N PRO A 16 -10.57 -6.81 35.61
CA PRO A 16 -11.37 -7.50 34.61
C PRO A 16 -11.65 -6.59 33.41
N LEU A 17 -11.44 -7.12 32.20
CA LEU A 17 -11.73 -6.44 30.95
C LEU A 17 -13.21 -6.01 30.89
N PRO A 18 -13.54 -4.79 30.44
CA PRO A 18 -14.92 -4.39 30.21
C PRO A 18 -15.55 -5.23 29.08
N PRO A 19 -16.86 -5.50 29.12
CA PRO A 19 -17.54 -6.27 28.07
C PRO A 19 -17.51 -5.52 26.74
N ALA A 20 -17.29 -6.26 25.65
CA ALA A 20 -17.26 -5.72 24.30
C ALA A 20 -18.63 -5.11 23.89
N PRO A 21 -18.65 -4.00 23.15
CA PRO A 21 -19.91 -3.41 22.68
C PRO A 21 -20.57 -4.27 21.58
N ALA A 22 -21.87 -4.50 21.72
CA ALA A 22 -22.65 -5.30 20.78
C ALA A 22 -22.92 -4.53 19.46
N THR A 23 -22.46 -5.09 18.33
CA THR A 23 -22.73 -4.54 16.99
C THR A 23 -24.09 -5.01 16.47
N LYS A 24 -25.00 -4.07 16.18
CA LYS A 24 -26.29 -4.35 15.51
C LYS A 24 -26.08 -4.57 13.99
N PRO A 25 -26.69 -5.60 13.37
CA PRO A 25 -26.53 -5.85 11.94
C PRO A 25 -27.40 -4.90 11.11
N PHE A 26 -26.74 -4.05 10.31
CA PHE A 26 -27.38 -3.23 9.27
C PHE A 26 -27.99 -4.12 8.18
N HIS A 27 -29.32 -4.10 8.05
CA HIS A 27 -30.05 -4.84 7.03
C HIS A 27 -29.78 -4.24 5.63
N LYS A 28 -29.37 -5.10 4.69
CA LYS A 28 -29.18 -4.74 3.28
C LYS A 28 -30.53 -4.48 2.60
N ARG A 29 -30.66 -3.36 1.89
CA ARG A 29 -31.73 -3.11 0.91
C ARG A 29 -31.17 -3.28 -0.50
N PRO A 30 -31.75 -4.14 -1.37
CA PRO A 30 -31.31 -4.28 -2.75
C PRO A 30 -32.06 -3.29 -3.65
N ALA A 31 -31.35 -2.53 -4.47
CA ALA A 31 -31.92 -1.74 -5.55
C ALA A 31 -31.32 -2.19 -6.89
N VAL A 32 -32.24 -2.56 -7.77
CA VAL A 32 -32.09 -3.14 -9.11
C VAL A 32 -31.87 -2.01 -10.14
N TRP A 33 -31.34 -2.40 -11.31
CA TRP A 33 -31.57 -1.88 -12.68
C TRP A 33 -30.34 -1.28 -13.37
N ALA A 34 -29.88 -1.97 -14.43
CA ALA A 34 -29.43 -1.32 -15.65
C ALA A 34 -29.65 -2.27 -16.85
N VAL A 35 -30.41 -1.76 -17.82
CA VAL A 35 -30.92 -2.41 -19.03
C VAL A 35 -29.86 -2.39 -20.13
N ALA A 36 -29.76 -3.48 -20.88
CA ALA A 36 -28.97 -3.61 -22.11
C ALA A 36 -29.79 -3.18 -23.34
N GLY A 37 -29.11 -2.68 -24.39
CA GLY A 37 -29.66 -2.81 -25.76
C GLY A 37 -29.27 -1.75 -26.80
N ALA A 38 -28.31 -2.13 -27.66
CA ALA A 38 -28.19 -1.94 -29.12
C ALA A 38 -28.10 -0.51 -29.74
N LEU A 39 -27.14 -0.13 -30.62
CA LEU A 39 -26.50 -0.64 -31.87
C LEU A 39 -27.00 0.12 -33.13
N VAL A 40 -26.04 0.57 -33.97
CA VAL A 40 -26.04 0.68 -35.46
C VAL A 40 -26.20 2.06 -36.16
N VAL A 41 -25.04 2.52 -36.69
CA VAL A 41 -24.69 2.99 -38.07
C VAL A 41 -24.93 4.44 -38.53
N GLY A 42 -23.83 5.01 -39.08
CA GLY A 42 -23.85 6.09 -40.08
C GLY A 42 -22.43 6.46 -40.55
N VAL A 43 -22.07 6.06 -41.77
CA VAL A 43 -20.80 6.29 -42.49
C VAL A 43 -20.79 7.67 -43.17
N GLY A 44 -19.63 8.34 -43.25
CA GLY A 44 -19.42 9.51 -44.14
C GLY A 44 -17.95 9.89 -44.30
N ILE A 45 -17.48 9.94 -45.55
CA ILE A 45 -16.10 10.16 -46.04
C ILE A 45 -15.89 11.65 -46.42
N GLY A 46 -14.71 12.23 -46.21
CA GLY A 46 -14.32 13.52 -46.82
C GLY A 46 -12.97 14.09 -46.34
N ASN A 47 -12.14 14.56 -47.27
CA ASN A 47 -10.72 14.96 -47.15
C ASN A 47 -10.51 16.47 -47.45
N ALA A 48 -9.35 17.03 -47.08
CA ALA A 48 -8.66 18.26 -47.55
C ALA A 48 -8.64 19.55 -46.66
N GLY A 49 -7.41 19.93 -46.25
CA GLY A 49 -6.75 21.23 -46.49
C GLY A 49 -7.02 22.47 -45.60
N GLY A 50 -5.93 23.17 -45.19
CA GLY A 50 -5.92 24.63 -44.96
C GLY A 50 -5.49 25.16 -43.58
N GLU A 51 -4.52 26.08 -43.55
CA GLU A 51 -3.82 26.70 -42.41
C GLU A 51 -4.56 27.89 -41.74
N THR A 52 -4.15 28.25 -40.50
CA THR A 52 -4.08 29.60 -39.84
C THR A 52 -4.71 29.74 -38.43
N GLY A 53 -3.90 30.21 -37.46
CA GLY A 53 -4.18 31.39 -36.62
C GLY A 53 -5.09 31.33 -35.38
N GLU A 54 -4.44 31.26 -34.20
CA GLU A 54 -4.73 31.95 -32.92
C GLU A 54 -5.99 31.71 -32.04
N ALA A 55 -5.67 31.31 -30.80
CA ALA A 55 -6.21 31.70 -29.48
C ALA A 55 -7.57 31.17 -28.94
N SER A 56 -7.39 30.34 -27.90
CA SER A 56 -8.11 30.34 -26.61
C SER A 56 -9.31 29.41 -26.39
N ALA A 57 -9.27 28.82 -25.19
CA ALA A 57 -10.28 28.08 -24.43
C ALA A 57 -10.59 26.61 -24.82
N SER A 58 -10.20 25.75 -23.87
CA SER A 58 -10.97 24.62 -23.31
C SER A 58 -11.52 23.52 -24.24
N ALA A 59 -11.00 22.33 -23.94
CA ALA A 59 -11.72 21.09 -23.67
C ALA A 59 -11.64 19.96 -24.72
N THR A 60 -11.29 18.80 -24.17
CA THR A 60 -11.79 17.45 -24.50
C THR A 60 -11.12 16.69 -25.67
N SER A 61 -10.28 15.74 -25.26
CA SER A 61 -10.24 14.32 -25.67
C SER A 61 -9.96 13.91 -27.12
N SER A 62 -8.88 13.12 -27.26
CA SER A 62 -8.87 11.72 -27.74
C SER A 62 -7.84 11.39 -28.82
N SER A 63 -7.03 10.37 -28.48
CA SER A 63 -6.67 9.20 -29.31
C SER A 63 -5.57 9.29 -30.38
N SER A 64 -4.55 8.45 -30.21
CA SER A 64 -3.74 7.78 -31.24
C SER A 64 -3.18 6.51 -30.57
N SER A 65 -3.84 5.36 -30.67
CA SER A 65 -3.80 4.37 -31.77
C SER A 65 -2.39 3.85 -32.05
N SER A 66 -1.99 2.85 -31.26
CA SER A 66 -0.83 2.00 -31.54
C SER A 66 -1.31 0.80 -32.36
N ALA A 67 -0.75 0.63 -33.56
CA ALA A 67 -0.84 -0.63 -34.30
C ALA A 67 -0.06 -1.74 -33.56
N PRO A 68 -0.49 -3.00 -33.70
CA PRO A 68 0.50 -3.98 -34.13
C PRO A 68 0.01 -4.98 -35.19
N SER A 69 1.02 -5.44 -35.92
CA SER A 69 1.07 -6.39 -37.03
C SER A 69 0.26 -7.68 -36.84
N SER A 70 -0.38 -8.13 -37.91
CA SER A 70 -0.89 -9.49 -38.06
C SER A 70 0.27 -10.49 -38.20
N VAL A 71 0.38 -11.43 -37.26
CA VAL A 71 1.22 -12.63 -37.43
C VAL A 71 0.31 -13.78 -37.85
N ALA A 72 0.61 -14.39 -38.98
CA ALA A 72 -0.11 -15.53 -39.54
C ALA A 72 0.00 -16.77 -38.64
N VAL A 73 -1.12 -17.45 -38.41
CA VAL A 73 -1.18 -18.71 -37.66
C VAL A 73 -0.87 -19.87 -38.62
N ALA A 74 0.23 -20.59 -38.37
CA ALA A 74 0.56 -21.84 -39.04
C ALA A 74 -0.13 -23.03 -38.33
N PRO A 75 -0.44 -24.14 -39.03
CA PRO A 75 -1.27 -25.21 -38.49
C PRO A 75 -0.55 -26.11 -37.47
N THR A 76 -1.36 -26.56 -36.53
CA THR A 76 -1.16 -27.58 -35.50
C THR A 76 -0.53 -28.88 -36.02
N PRO A 77 0.59 -29.36 -35.44
CA PRO A 77 0.90 -30.79 -35.42
C PRO A 77 0.17 -31.47 -34.24
N ALA A 78 -0.43 -32.62 -34.53
CA ALA A 78 -1.13 -33.47 -33.57
C ALA A 78 -0.26 -33.85 -32.36
N PRO A 79 -0.80 -33.93 -31.13
CA PRO A 79 -0.06 -34.46 -30.01
C PRO A 79 0.11 -35.98 -30.16
N VAL A 80 1.36 -36.44 -30.24
CA VAL A 80 1.72 -37.85 -30.03
C VAL A 80 1.64 -38.13 -28.53
N THR A 81 0.72 -39.02 -28.13
CA THR A 81 0.59 -39.46 -26.75
C THR A 81 1.71 -40.45 -26.43
N VAL A 82 2.68 -40.03 -25.62
CA VAL A 82 3.68 -40.94 -25.05
C VAL A 82 3.21 -41.34 -23.65
N THR A 83 2.75 -42.58 -23.49
CA THR A 83 2.36 -43.13 -22.20
C THR A 83 3.63 -43.53 -21.43
N VAL A 84 4.03 -42.72 -20.45
CA VAL A 84 5.07 -43.07 -19.48
C VAL A 84 4.38 -43.63 -18.23
N THR A 85 4.49 -44.94 -18.03
CA THR A 85 4.13 -45.61 -16.77
C THR A 85 5.34 -45.53 -15.85
N GLU A 86 5.42 -44.51 -14.99
CA GLU A 86 6.37 -44.48 -13.88
C GLU A 86 5.69 -44.93 -12.58
N THR A 87 6.21 -46.02 -12.02
CA THR A 87 5.97 -46.48 -10.66
C THR A 87 6.55 -45.45 -9.68
N PRO A 88 5.77 -44.80 -8.81
CA PRO A 88 6.34 -43.88 -7.84
C PRO A 88 7.13 -44.66 -6.77
N ALA A 89 8.45 -44.49 -6.79
CA ALA A 89 9.30 -44.80 -5.65
C ALA A 89 8.94 -43.86 -4.48
N PRO A 90 8.94 -44.33 -3.22
CA PRO A 90 8.62 -43.48 -2.08
C PRO A 90 9.69 -42.40 -1.91
N VAL A 91 9.27 -41.14 -2.07
CA VAL A 91 10.07 -39.95 -1.77
C VAL A 91 10.40 -39.97 -0.27
N PRO A 92 11.67 -39.93 0.16
CA PRO A 92 11.99 -39.76 1.56
C PRO A 92 11.49 -38.37 2.01
N THR A 93 10.59 -38.37 2.99
CA THR A 93 10.07 -37.18 3.65
C THR A 93 11.24 -36.33 4.15
N PRO A 94 11.45 -35.08 3.69
CA PRO A 94 12.40 -34.19 4.34
C PRO A 94 11.92 -33.96 5.77
N ALA A 95 12.73 -34.34 6.75
CA ALA A 95 12.48 -34.03 8.15
C ALA A 95 12.49 -32.51 8.31
N THR A 96 11.31 -31.93 8.47
CA THR A 96 11.13 -30.52 8.84
C THR A 96 11.70 -30.34 10.24
N ALA A 97 12.98 -29.97 10.33
CA ALA A 97 13.54 -29.45 11.56
C ALA A 97 12.91 -28.06 11.80
N THR A 98 11.88 -28.01 12.64
CA THR A 98 11.29 -26.78 13.15
C THR A 98 12.30 -26.12 14.09
N ALA A 99 13.26 -25.39 13.52
CA ALA A 99 14.10 -24.47 14.28
C ALA A 99 13.24 -23.23 14.58
N THR A 100 12.74 -23.13 15.81
CA THR A 100 12.12 -21.90 16.33
C THR A 100 13.20 -20.82 16.42
N ALA A 101 13.39 -20.04 15.37
CA ALA A 101 14.23 -18.86 15.41
C ALA A 101 13.50 -17.80 16.24
N THR A 102 14.00 -17.53 17.44
CA THR A 102 13.59 -16.36 18.23
C THR A 102 14.07 -15.11 17.51
N ALA A 103 13.18 -14.42 16.79
CA ALA A 103 13.50 -13.14 16.16
C ALA A 103 13.74 -12.10 17.27
N THR A 104 14.98 -11.63 17.40
CA THR A 104 15.31 -10.50 18.27
C THR A 104 14.85 -9.22 17.60
N THR A 105 13.98 -8.44 18.25
CA THR A 105 13.55 -7.13 17.75
C THR A 105 14.75 -6.19 17.62
N PRO A 106 14.89 -5.45 16.50
CA PRO A 106 15.96 -4.47 16.37
C PRO A 106 15.88 -3.42 17.48
N VAL A 107 17.06 -3.06 18.00
CA VAL A 107 17.23 -2.01 19.01
C VAL A 107 17.96 -0.85 18.36
N VAL A 108 17.40 0.35 18.46
CA VAL A 108 17.96 1.58 17.88
C VAL A 108 18.32 2.57 18.98
N ASP A 109 19.17 3.55 18.64
CA ASP A 109 19.52 4.71 19.47
C ASP A 109 19.91 5.87 18.54
N PHE A 110 18.99 6.81 18.33
CA PHE A 110 19.20 7.99 17.47
C PHE A 110 18.29 9.16 17.84
N ALA A 111 18.73 10.37 17.51
CA ALA A 111 17.90 11.57 17.65
C ALA A 111 16.98 11.71 16.43
N MET A 112 15.68 11.89 16.67
CA MET A 112 14.67 11.96 15.62
C MET A 112 14.98 13.08 14.62
N PRO A 113 15.11 12.79 13.32
CA PRO A 113 15.34 13.81 12.29
C PRO A 113 14.13 14.74 12.10
N ASP A 114 14.36 15.86 11.41
CA ASP A 114 13.28 16.71 10.90
C ASP A 114 12.75 16.11 9.59
N LEU A 115 11.52 15.63 9.62
CA LEU A 115 10.87 14.95 8.49
C LEU A 115 9.76 15.80 7.88
N VAL A 116 9.39 16.92 8.49
CA VAL A 116 8.29 17.77 8.02
C VAL A 116 8.67 18.41 6.68
N GLY A 117 7.75 18.41 5.73
CA GLY A 117 7.94 18.91 4.37
C GLY A 117 8.58 17.93 3.40
N LEU A 118 9.10 16.79 3.87
CA LEU A 118 9.55 15.70 2.99
C LEU A 118 8.36 14.97 2.39
N ASP A 119 8.56 14.38 1.21
CA ASP A 119 7.62 13.36 0.74
C ASP A 119 7.71 12.12 1.62
N LEU A 120 6.59 11.40 1.78
CA LEU A 120 6.51 10.30 2.74
C LEU A 120 7.50 9.17 2.42
N GLN A 121 7.82 8.89 1.15
CA GLN A 121 8.83 7.87 0.84
C GLN A 121 10.21 8.27 1.36
N THR A 122 10.60 9.53 1.14
CA THR A 122 11.88 10.05 1.62
C THR A 122 11.93 10.05 3.15
N ALA A 123 10.86 10.48 3.82
CA ALA A 123 10.78 10.44 5.29
C ALA A 123 10.94 9.02 5.85
N GLN A 124 10.25 8.04 5.26
CA GLN A 124 10.39 6.64 5.64
C GLN A 124 11.79 6.09 5.39
N ASN A 125 12.45 6.51 4.30
CA ASN A 125 13.83 6.11 4.01
C ASN A 125 14.82 6.67 5.04
N VAL A 126 14.60 7.90 5.50
CA VAL A 126 15.41 8.51 6.57
C VAL A 126 15.24 7.72 7.88
N ILE A 127 14.01 7.34 8.23
CA ILE A 127 13.73 6.50 9.41
C ILE A 127 14.42 5.13 9.29
N GLN A 128 14.31 4.48 8.13
CA GLN A 128 14.97 3.19 7.84
C GLN A 128 16.50 3.28 7.91
N GLY A 129 17.09 4.41 7.49
CA GLY A 129 18.51 4.67 7.63
C GLY A 129 19.01 4.68 9.09
N ASN A 130 18.10 4.88 10.05
CA ASN A 130 18.37 4.83 11.48
C ASN A 130 18.03 3.45 12.11
N GLY A 131 17.71 2.44 11.30
CA GLY A 131 17.47 1.07 11.74
C GLY A 131 16.04 0.75 12.15
N VAL A 132 15.07 1.65 11.90
CA VAL A 132 13.63 1.39 12.11
C VAL A 132 12.98 1.08 10.78
N PHE A 133 12.57 -0.18 10.57
CA PHE A 133 12.08 -0.62 9.26
C PHE A 133 10.60 -0.33 9.03
N LEU A 134 9.81 -0.33 10.11
CA LEU A 134 8.38 -0.04 10.07
C LEU A 134 8.10 1.31 10.70
N SER A 135 7.71 2.27 9.87
CA SER A 135 7.00 3.49 10.29
C SER A 135 5.54 3.43 9.90
N ARG A 136 4.70 4.24 10.54
CA ARG A 136 3.29 4.41 10.22
C ARG A 136 3.04 5.78 9.62
N SER A 137 1.92 5.91 8.93
CA SER A 137 1.44 7.20 8.45
C SER A 137 -0.09 7.24 8.42
N HIS A 138 -0.65 8.44 8.50
CA HIS A 138 -2.07 8.68 8.35
C HIS A 138 -2.36 9.98 7.59
N ASP A 139 -3.44 9.97 6.82
CA ASP A 139 -3.92 11.13 6.09
C ASP A 139 -4.61 12.11 7.06
N LEU A 140 -4.09 13.33 7.18
CA LEU A 140 -4.62 14.35 8.07
C LEU A 140 -5.96 14.93 7.59
N LEU A 141 -6.28 14.79 6.30
CA LEU A 141 -7.49 15.35 5.70
C LEU A 141 -8.56 14.29 5.39
N GLY A 142 -8.34 13.03 5.78
CA GLY A 142 -9.29 11.96 5.51
C GLY A 142 -8.78 10.55 5.77
N MET A 143 -9.31 9.61 4.99
CA MET A 143 -8.98 8.18 5.08
C MET A 143 -8.73 7.62 3.70
N ARG A 144 -7.71 8.15 3.02
CA ARG A 144 -7.28 7.70 1.69
C ARG A 144 -6.10 6.74 1.81
N ASN A 145 -5.99 5.84 0.82
CA ASN A 145 -4.90 4.87 0.79
C ASN A 145 -3.63 5.49 0.20
N GLN A 146 -2.53 5.31 0.90
CA GLN A 146 -1.21 5.83 0.55
C GLN A 146 -0.50 4.79 -0.33
N VAL A 147 -0.95 4.64 -1.58
CA VAL A 147 -0.43 3.60 -2.49
C VAL A 147 0.93 3.99 -3.09
N LEU A 148 1.15 5.29 -3.29
CA LEU A 148 2.41 5.85 -3.75
C LEU A 148 2.85 6.90 -2.73
N ASP A 149 3.77 6.54 -1.85
CA ASP A 149 4.17 7.35 -0.71
C ASP A 149 4.74 8.71 -1.12
N SER A 150 5.49 8.78 -2.23
CA SER A 150 5.98 10.08 -2.75
C SER A 150 4.88 11.03 -3.22
N ASN A 151 3.61 10.60 -3.27
CA ASN A 151 2.45 11.45 -3.50
C ASN A 151 1.91 12.13 -2.23
N TRP A 152 2.59 11.94 -1.10
CA TRP A 152 2.19 12.44 0.21
C TRP A 152 3.32 13.29 0.79
N VAL A 153 2.96 14.35 1.51
CA VAL A 153 3.88 15.26 2.18
C VAL A 153 3.68 15.14 3.68
N VAL A 154 4.75 15.01 4.44
CA VAL A 154 4.73 14.99 5.90
C VAL A 154 4.42 16.39 6.43
N CYS A 155 3.36 16.51 7.22
CA CYS A 155 2.99 17.74 7.91
C CYS A 155 3.32 17.67 9.40
N THR A 156 3.24 16.48 10.00
CA THR A 156 3.53 16.27 11.42
C THR A 156 4.27 14.96 11.65
N GLN A 157 5.06 14.91 12.72
CA GLN A 157 5.70 13.71 13.24
C GLN A 157 5.37 13.58 14.73
N ASN A 158 5.00 12.39 15.19
CA ASN A 158 4.61 12.18 16.58
C ASN A 158 5.78 12.31 17.57
N ILE A 159 6.99 11.94 17.14
CA ILE A 159 8.24 12.14 17.88
C ILE A 159 8.86 13.47 17.41
N PRO A 160 9.00 14.49 18.28
CA PRO A 160 9.57 15.78 17.90
C PRO A 160 11.02 15.67 17.44
N VAL A 161 11.43 16.61 16.59
CA VAL A 161 12.82 16.72 16.11
C VAL A 161 13.79 16.79 17.28
N GLY A 162 14.89 16.03 17.19
CA GLY A 162 15.93 15.95 18.20
C GLY A 162 15.57 15.12 19.44
N GLN A 163 14.33 14.65 19.59
CA GLN A 163 13.98 13.73 20.67
C GLN A 163 14.68 12.38 20.45
N GLN A 164 15.24 11.81 21.51
CA GLN A 164 15.87 10.50 21.43
C GLN A 164 14.85 9.37 21.23
N VAL A 165 15.18 8.47 20.31
CA VAL A 165 14.47 7.22 20.00
C VAL A 165 15.39 6.07 20.36
N THR A 166 15.01 5.29 21.38
CA THR A 166 15.83 4.20 21.92
C THR A 166 15.03 2.91 22.07
N GLY A 167 15.66 1.76 21.90
CA GLY A 167 15.00 0.47 22.14
C GLY A 167 14.28 -0.07 20.91
N ALA A 168 13.20 -0.82 21.12
CA ALA A 168 12.35 -1.33 20.06
C ALA A 168 11.43 -0.21 19.54
N ALA A 169 11.75 0.36 18.38
CA ALA A 169 11.01 1.50 17.81
C ALA A 169 10.09 1.15 16.62
N GLU A 170 10.06 -0.12 16.23
CA GLU A 170 9.25 -0.62 15.11
C GLU A 170 7.76 -0.27 15.29
N GLY A 171 7.20 0.45 14.31
CA GLY A 171 5.80 0.88 14.28
C GLY A 171 5.44 1.99 15.25
N LEU A 172 6.40 2.56 16.00
CA LEU A 172 6.15 3.64 16.96
C LEU A 172 6.23 5.04 16.35
N ILE A 173 6.94 5.19 15.23
CA ILE A 173 7.05 6.46 14.51
C ILE A 173 5.85 6.57 13.58
N ASP A 174 5.04 7.61 13.79
CA ASP A 174 3.82 7.88 13.03
C ASP A 174 3.90 9.28 12.40
N LEU A 175 3.64 9.34 11.09
CA LEU A 175 3.73 10.55 10.28
C LEU A 175 2.33 10.98 9.82
N GLY A 176 1.92 12.19 10.22
CA GLY A 176 0.73 12.83 9.68
C GLY A 176 1.06 13.44 8.33
N VAL A 177 0.33 13.02 7.29
CA VAL A 177 0.58 13.44 5.91
C VAL A 177 -0.65 14.05 5.24
N VAL A 178 -0.41 14.86 4.22
CA VAL A 178 -1.45 15.28 3.26
C VAL A 178 -1.03 14.84 1.86
N LYS A 179 -1.99 14.74 0.93
CA LYS A 179 -1.62 14.48 -0.46
C LYS A 179 -0.87 15.70 -0.98
N ARG A 180 0.04 15.52 -1.94
CA ARG A 180 0.70 16.68 -2.56
C ARG A 180 -0.32 17.70 -3.03
N GLU A 181 0.14 18.95 -3.07
CA GLU A 181 -0.64 20.13 -3.42
C GLU A 181 -1.79 20.48 -2.45
N GLU A 182 -2.02 19.68 -1.40
CA GLU A 182 -2.93 20.04 -0.30
C GLU A 182 -2.19 20.76 0.84
N PRO A 183 -2.82 21.73 1.51
CA PRO A 183 -2.21 22.43 2.63
C PRO A 183 -2.15 21.55 3.89
N CYS A 184 -1.06 21.69 4.65
CA CYS A 184 -0.99 21.17 6.01
C CYS A 184 -1.96 21.95 6.93
N PRO A 185 -2.69 21.28 7.83
CA PRO A 185 -3.59 21.92 8.79
C PRO A 185 -2.88 22.67 9.91
#